data_AF-A0A7C1TT49-F1
#
_entry.id   AF-A0A7C1TT49-F1
#
_cell.length_a   1.000
_cell.length_b   1.000
_cell.length_c   1.000
_cell.angle_alpha   90.00
_cell.angle_beta   90.00
_cell.angle_gamma   90.00
#
_symmetry.space_group_name_H-M   'P 1'
#
loop_
_entity.id
_entity.type
_entity.pdbx_description
1 polymer ?
#
loop_
_entity_poly.entity_id
_entity_poly.type
_entity_poly.pdbx_seq_one_letter_code
_entity_poly.pdbx_strand_id
1 'polypeptide(L)'
;MNSSKIPDSTAPDRLGDDFAQRLKAFTESEKAEKSKARKVIVFFAGEGLGDFVRQNMAAAALTRPLSAYVAAIFKNHPPYREFITQCNPYINLEMKADPGADVTIPIDWFDIGVFAPVKCSEPQWEEIRLDQPDVILLPGMLRCDLARLSGLAETPPLLRLPPERAEHLSKSLAERGLDPNHWFACLHVSGNPESHLPLISHIIDSQGDRVVLIGTPEAAKT
;
A
#
# COMPACT_ATOMS: atom_id res chain seq x y z
N MET A 1 -24.24 -20.82 -79.90
CA MET A 1 -23.27 -21.30 -78.90
C MET A 1 -22.74 -20.09 -78.15
N ASN A 2 -23.33 -19.76 -77.00
CA ASN A 2 -22.90 -18.64 -76.16
C ASN A 2 -21.96 -19.19 -75.08
N SER A 3 -20.67 -18.83 -75.18
CA SER A 3 -19.69 -19.15 -74.15
C SER A 3 -19.78 -18.11 -73.03
N SER A 4 -20.32 -18.54 -71.89
CA SER A 4 -20.33 -17.76 -70.64
C SER A 4 -18.90 -17.58 -70.14
N LYS A 5 -18.45 -16.33 -69.99
CA LYS A 5 -17.23 -16.00 -69.25
C LYS A 5 -17.54 -16.02 -67.75
N ILE A 6 -16.87 -16.89 -67.02
CA ILE A 6 -16.83 -16.89 -65.56
C ILE A 6 -16.04 -15.64 -65.11
N PRO A 7 -16.56 -14.78 -64.23
CA PRO A 7 -15.78 -13.65 -63.73
C PRO A 7 -14.72 -14.16 -62.74
N ASP A 8 -13.49 -13.74 -62.98
CA ASP A 8 -12.33 -13.97 -62.11
C ASP A 8 -12.59 -13.34 -60.74
N SER A 9 -12.74 -14.18 -59.72
CA SER A 9 -12.92 -13.78 -58.33
C SER A 9 -11.55 -13.56 -57.68
N THR A 10 -10.85 -12.50 -58.08
CA THR A 10 -9.69 -11.98 -57.35
C THR A 10 -10.09 -10.74 -56.56
N ALA A 11 -11.13 -10.85 -55.73
CA ALA A 11 -11.32 -9.91 -54.64
C ALA A 11 -10.39 -10.35 -53.51
N PRO A 12 -9.39 -9.55 -53.09
CA PRO A 12 -8.59 -9.89 -51.93
C PRO A 12 -9.52 -10.10 -50.73
N ASP A 13 -9.20 -11.07 -49.90
CA ASP A 13 -9.99 -11.56 -48.76
C ASP A 13 -10.05 -10.51 -47.64
N ARG A 14 -10.69 -9.36 -47.95
CA ARG A 14 -10.74 -8.14 -47.13
C ARG A 14 -11.36 -8.38 -45.76
N LEU A 15 -12.19 -9.42 -45.62
CA LEU A 15 -12.79 -9.85 -44.37
C LEU A 15 -11.79 -10.60 -43.48
N GLY A 16 -10.95 -11.46 -44.06
CA GLY A 16 -9.86 -12.14 -43.36
C GLY A 16 -8.78 -11.15 -42.88
N ASP A 17 -8.43 -10.18 -43.72
CA ASP A 17 -7.44 -9.15 -43.40
C ASP A 17 -7.92 -8.18 -42.30
N ASP A 18 -9.20 -7.76 -42.32
CA ASP A 18 -9.79 -6.91 -41.26
C ASP A 18 -9.89 -7.65 -39.92
N PHE A 19 -10.26 -8.94 -39.94
CA PHE A 19 -10.29 -9.76 -38.72
C PHE A 19 -8.89 -9.97 -38.14
N ALA A 20 -7.90 -10.29 -38.97
CA ALA A 20 -6.52 -10.47 -38.54
C ALA A 20 -5.92 -9.18 -37.97
N GLN A 21 -6.22 -8.02 -38.56
CA GLN A 21 -5.80 -6.72 -38.04
C GLN A 21 -6.45 -6.41 -36.69
N ARG A 22 -7.74 -6.68 -36.51
CA ARG A 22 -8.44 -6.49 -35.23
C ARG A 22 -7.92 -7.42 -34.14
N LEU A 23 -7.66 -8.68 -34.48
CA LEU A 23 -7.10 -9.65 -33.54
C LEU A 23 -5.69 -9.24 -33.11
N LYS A 24 -4.85 -8.78 -34.06
CA LYS A 24 -3.52 -8.25 -33.77
C LYS A 24 -3.58 -7.02 -32.87
N ALA A 25 -4.45 -6.04 -33.20
CA ALA A 25 -4.65 -4.85 -32.40
C ALA A 25 -5.16 -5.17 -30.98
N PHE A 26 -6.08 -6.14 -30.84
CA PHE A 26 -6.54 -6.61 -29.54
C PHE A 26 -5.42 -7.26 -28.73
N THR A 27 -4.61 -8.11 -29.35
CA THR A 27 -3.49 -8.80 -28.69
C THR A 27 -2.40 -7.81 -28.27
N GLU A 28 -2.11 -6.82 -29.12
CA GLU A 28 -1.18 -5.73 -28.82
C GLU A 28 -1.72 -4.82 -27.70
N SER A 29 -3.03 -4.54 -27.69
CA SER A 29 -3.70 -3.81 -26.61
C SER A 29 -3.65 -4.57 -25.29
N GLU A 30 -3.98 -5.86 -25.27
CA GLU A 30 -3.87 -6.72 -24.09
C GLU A 30 -2.44 -6.78 -23.56
N LYS A 31 -1.46 -6.90 -24.45
CA LYS A 31 -0.05 -6.94 -24.08
C LYS A 31 0.40 -5.59 -23.51
N ALA A 32 -0.03 -4.48 -24.10
CA ALA A 32 0.23 -3.14 -23.60
C ALA A 32 -0.43 -2.93 -22.22
N GLU A 33 -1.66 -3.40 -22.03
CA GLU A 33 -2.41 -3.29 -20.78
C GLU A 33 -1.81 -4.15 -19.66
N LYS A 34 -1.33 -5.37 -19.98
CA LYS A 34 -0.56 -6.22 -19.07
C LYS A 34 0.81 -5.62 -18.71
N SER A 35 1.37 -4.77 -19.57
CA SER A 35 2.66 -4.09 -19.33
C SER A 35 2.54 -2.78 -18.56
N LYS A 36 1.32 -2.24 -18.41
CA LYS A 36 1.08 -0.98 -17.72
C LYS A 36 1.28 -1.17 -16.21
N ALA A 37 2.10 -0.33 -15.60
CA ALA A 37 2.24 -0.30 -14.14
C ALA A 37 0.86 -0.02 -13.51
N ARG A 38 0.39 -0.95 -12.67
CA ARG A 38 -0.88 -0.82 -11.97
C ARG A 38 -0.79 0.30 -10.96
N LYS A 39 -1.82 1.12 -10.83
CA LYS A 39 -1.90 2.18 -9.82
C LYS A 39 -2.86 1.77 -8.73
N VAL A 40 -2.35 1.69 -7.50
CA VAL A 40 -3.14 1.32 -6.34
C VAL A 40 -3.12 2.50 -5.38
N ILE A 41 -4.32 2.95 -5.00
CA ILE A 41 -4.48 3.89 -3.90
C ILE A 41 -4.82 3.09 -2.65
N VAL A 42 -4.14 3.38 -1.55
CA VAL A 42 -4.35 2.72 -0.27
C VAL A 42 -4.74 3.77 0.75
N PHE A 43 -5.93 3.63 1.31
CA PHE A 43 -6.40 4.53 2.36
C PHE A 43 -6.17 3.88 3.74
N PHE A 44 -5.34 4.53 4.57
CA PHE A 44 -5.08 4.12 5.94
C PHE A 44 -5.91 4.95 6.93
N ALA A 45 -6.69 4.25 7.76
CA ALA A 45 -7.52 4.83 8.80
C ALA A 45 -7.40 4.07 10.13
N GLY A 46 -6.23 3.50 10.41
CA GLY A 46 -6.00 2.69 11.61
C GLY A 46 -6.29 3.44 12.91
N GLU A 47 -7.10 2.86 13.78
CA GLU A 47 -7.59 3.52 15.02
C GLU A 47 -6.48 3.82 16.02
N GLY A 48 -5.39 3.07 15.99
CA GLY A 48 -4.20 3.27 16.82
C GLY A 48 -2.92 2.79 16.15
N LEU A 49 -1.80 2.86 16.86
CA LEU A 49 -0.48 2.47 16.35
C LEU A 49 -0.49 1.05 15.74
N GLY A 50 -0.95 0.07 16.51
CA GLY A 50 -0.96 -1.33 16.07
C GLY A 50 -1.84 -1.57 14.84
N ASP A 51 -3.03 -0.98 14.79
CA ASP A 51 -3.92 -1.11 13.63
C ASP A 51 -3.31 -0.43 12.39
N PHE A 52 -2.70 0.74 12.55
CA PHE A 52 -2.04 1.44 11.44
C PHE A 52 -0.83 0.66 10.87
N VAL A 53 -0.03 0.02 11.73
CA VAL A 53 1.05 -0.89 11.30
C VAL A 53 0.47 -2.10 10.56
N ARG A 54 -0.59 -2.73 11.09
CA ARG A 54 -1.22 -3.88 10.43
C ARG A 54 -1.76 -3.52 9.05
N GLN A 55 -2.40 -2.36 8.91
CA GLN A 55 -2.89 -1.91 7.60
C GLN A 55 -1.72 -1.69 6.61
N ASN A 56 -0.60 -1.11 7.05
CA ASN A 56 0.60 -0.97 6.21
C ASN A 56 1.16 -2.33 5.75
N MET A 57 1.21 -3.31 6.65
CA MET A 57 1.64 -4.67 6.35
C MET A 57 0.68 -5.36 5.37
N ALA A 58 -0.64 -5.23 5.56
CA ALA A 58 -1.65 -5.76 4.66
C ALA A 58 -1.52 -5.13 3.26
N ALA A 59 -1.37 -3.81 3.19
CA ALA A 59 -1.19 -3.10 1.94
C ALA A 59 0.03 -3.61 1.19
N ALA A 60 1.19 -3.68 1.86
CA ALA A 60 2.42 -4.19 1.27
C ALA A 60 2.26 -5.65 0.76
N ALA A 61 1.58 -6.51 1.51
CA ALA A 61 1.33 -7.89 1.09
C ALA A 61 0.43 -7.97 -0.15
N LEU A 62 -0.60 -7.13 -0.23
CA LEU A 62 -1.55 -7.11 -1.34
C LEU A 62 -0.96 -6.48 -2.60
N THR A 63 -0.10 -5.45 -2.46
CA THR A 63 0.42 -4.69 -3.61
C THR A 63 1.75 -5.21 -4.14
N ARG A 64 2.61 -5.79 -3.29
CA ARG A 64 3.93 -6.33 -3.70
C ARG A 64 3.85 -7.27 -4.92
N PRO A 65 2.92 -8.23 -5.00
CA PRO A 65 2.84 -9.15 -6.15
C PRO A 65 2.44 -8.46 -7.46
N LEU A 66 1.82 -7.28 -7.38
CA LEU A 66 1.27 -6.57 -8.53
C LEU A 66 2.31 -5.67 -9.23
N SER A 67 3.48 -5.46 -8.62
CA SER A 67 4.47 -4.46 -9.08
C SER A 67 3.80 -3.10 -9.36
N ALA A 68 2.88 -2.71 -8.48
CA ALA A 68 2.06 -1.52 -8.63
C ALA A 68 2.78 -0.26 -8.15
N TYR A 69 2.42 0.88 -8.73
CA TYR A 69 2.65 2.19 -8.14
C TYR A 69 1.61 2.43 -7.05
N VAL A 70 2.06 2.55 -5.80
CA VAL A 70 1.21 2.62 -4.62
C VAL A 70 1.23 4.04 -4.04
N ALA A 71 0.07 4.68 -4.00
CA ALA A 71 -0.12 5.96 -3.31
C ALA A 71 -0.85 5.71 -1.98
N ALA A 72 -0.21 6.07 -0.88
CA ALA A 72 -0.74 5.97 0.46
C ALA A 72 -1.43 7.26 0.86
N ILE A 73 -2.69 7.15 1.27
CA ILE A 73 -3.49 8.27 1.70
C ILE A 73 -3.84 8.09 3.18
N PHE A 74 -3.61 9.11 3.99
CA PHE A 74 -3.94 9.09 5.41
C PHE A 74 -4.01 10.49 6.01
N LYS A 75 -4.76 10.64 7.11
CA LYS A 75 -4.69 11.84 7.95
C LYS A 75 -3.44 11.77 8.82
N ASN A 76 -2.58 12.79 8.77
CA ASN A 76 -1.29 12.80 9.47
C ASN A 76 -1.42 13.08 10.98
N HIS A 77 -2.31 12.34 11.63
CA HIS A 77 -2.56 12.44 13.05
C HIS A 77 -2.93 11.08 13.63
N PRO A 78 -2.21 10.57 14.66
CA PRO A 78 -1.02 11.17 15.27
C PRO A 78 0.24 11.09 14.36
N PRO A 79 1.31 11.86 14.63
CA PRO A 79 2.44 12.06 13.69
C PRO A 79 3.28 10.79 13.44
N TYR A 80 3.13 9.74 14.24
CA TYR A 80 3.77 8.45 13.97
C TYR A 80 3.30 7.83 12.64
N ARG A 81 2.13 8.22 12.13
CA ARG A 81 1.56 7.65 10.90
C ARG A 81 2.46 7.89 9.71
N GLU A 82 2.94 9.12 9.55
CA GLU A 82 3.93 9.46 8.53
C GLU A 82 5.19 8.62 8.66
N PHE A 83 5.75 8.50 9.87
CA PHE A 83 6.94 7.68 10.08
C PHE A 83 6.75 6.21 9.69
N ILE A 84 5.61 5.60 10.03
CA ILE A 84 5.31 4.20 9.68
C ILE A 84 5.17 4.04 8.17
N THR A 85 4.50 4.98 7.51
CA THR A 85 4.35 4.98 6.05
C THR A 85 5.71 5.11 5.36
N GLN A 86 6.59 6.00 5.86
CA GLN A 86 7.97 6.14 5.38
C GLN A 86 8.79 4.86 5.56
N CYS A 87 8.46 4.05 6.56
CA CYS A 87 9.12 2.76 6.77
C CYS A 87 8.66 1.68 5.78
N ASN A 88 7.64 1.93 4.96
CA ASN A 88 7.08 0.95 4.04
C ASN A 88 7.68 1.11 2.64
N PRO A 89 8.63 0.26 2.22
CA PRO A 89 9.30 0.42 0.93
C PRO A 89 8.40 0.08 -0.27
N TYR A 90 7.18 -0.38 -0.01
CA TYR A 90 6.18 -0.71 -1.04
C TYR A 90 5.22 0.45 -1.33
N ILE A 91 5.43 1.60 -0.69
CA ILE A 91 4.69 2.84 -0.93
C ILE A 91 5.56 3.78 -1.76
N ASN A 92 5.04 4.26 -2.89
CA ASN A 92 5.77 5.14 -3.81
C ASN A 92 5.49 6.61 -3.55
N LEU A 93 4.30 6.93 -3.03
CA LEU A 93 3.88 8.30 -2.76
C LEU A 93 3.04 8.35 -1.50
N GLU A 94 3.26 9.38 -0.68
CA GLU A 94 2.41 9.73 0.45
C GLU A 94 1.56 10.94 0.10
N MET A 95 0.26 10.84 0.33
CA MET A 95 -0.69 11.94 0.23
C MET A 95 -1.36 12.09 1.58
N LYS A 96 -1.00 13.14 2.31
CA LYS A 96 -1.41 13.33 3.69
C LYS A 96 -2.23 14.59 3.82
N ALA A 97 -3.41 14.52 4.43
CA ALA A 97 -4.08 15.76 4.85
C ALA A 97 -3.71 16.12 6.28
N ASP A 98 -3.87 17.40 6.54
CA ASP A 98 -3.54 18.02 7.81
C ASP A 98 -4.33 17.42 8.97
N PRO A 99 -3.75 17.39 10.19
CA PRO A 99 -4.45 16.96 11.40
C PRO A 99 -5.78 17.70 11.65
N GLY A 100 -5.85 18.98 11.27
CA GLY A 100 -7.02 19.83 11.45
C GLY A 100 -7.97 19.87 10.26
N ALA A 101 -7.70 19.12 9.18
CA ALA A 101 -8.57 19.14 8.01
C ALA A 101 -9.95 18.55 8.37
N ASP A 102 -11.00 19.29 8.01
CA ASP A 102 -12.41 18.89 8.09
C ASP A 102 -12.74 17.76 7.10
N VAL A 103 -11.91 17.61 6.06
CA VAL A 103 -12.03 16.54 5.08
C VAL A 103 -11.65 15.22 5.74
N THR A 104 -12.62 14.30 5.76
CA THR A 104 -12.38 12.91 6.13
C THR A 104 -11.80 12.21 4.90
N ILE A 105 -10.52 12.41 4.62
CA ILE A 105 -9.84 11.88 3.40
C ILE A 105 -10.21 10.40 3.15
N PRO A 106 -10.36 9.85 1.90
CA PRO A 106 -10.39 10.42 0.55
C PRO A 106 -11.59 9.97 -0.32
N ILE A 107 -12.74 9.51 0.20
CA ILE A 107 -13.88 9.25 -0.72
C ILE A 107 -14.34 10.56 -1.37
N ASP A 108 -14.31 11.66 -0.60
CA ASP A 108 -14.70 12.99 -1.05
C ASP A 108 -13.86 13.51 -2.23
N TRP A 109 -12.62 13.02 -2.42
CA TRP A 109 -11.77 13.36 -3.57
C TRP A 109 -12.17 12.64 -4.86
N PHE A 110 -12.89 11.52 -4.72
CA PHE A 110 -13.55 10.82 -5.82
C PHE A 110 -15.01 11.23 -5.98
N ASP A 111 -15.55 12.05 -5.07
CA ASP A 111 -16.93 12.54 -5.17
C ASP A 111 -17.02 13.57 -6.31
N ILE A 112 -17.78 13.20 -7.35
CA ILE A 112 -18.04 13.99 -8.55
C ILE A 112 -19.35 14.80 -8.36
N GLY A 113 -19.82 14.95 -7.12
CA GLY A 113 -20.99 15.76 -6.78
C GLY A 113 -20.91 17.18 -7.37
N VAL A 114 -21.99 17.58 -8.05
CA VAL A 114 -22.10 18.82 -8.85
C VAL A 114 -21.83 20.10 -8.05
N PHE A 115 -21.89 20.06 -6.72
CA PHE A 115 -21.84 21.24 -5.86
C PHE A 115 -20.47 21.59 -5.28
N ALA A 116 -19.48 20.69 -5.34
CA ALA A 116 -18.05 20.99 -5.14
C ALA A 116 -17.22 19.70 -5.23
N PRO A 117 -16.55 19.38 -6.35
CA PRO A 117 -15.53 18.35 -6.31
C PRO A 117 -14.43 18.84 -5.37
N VAL A 118 -14.19 18.12 -4.27
CA VAL A 118 -13.02 18.37 -3.43
C VAL A 118 -11.82 17.87 -4.23
N LYS A 119 -11.32 18.71 -5.15
CA LYS A 119 -10.15 18.38 -5.95
C LYS A 119 -8.95 18.25 -5.01
N CYS A 120 -8.27 17.12 -5.09
CA CYS A 120 -6.99 16.97 -4.41
C CYS A 120 -6.05 18.09 -4.88
N SER A 121 -5.52 18.86 -3.94
CA SER A 121 -4.62 19.98 -4.23
C SER A 121 -3.17 19.55 -4.50
N GLU A 122 -2.87 18.27 -4.31
CA GLU A 122 -1.54 17.71 -4.53
C GLU A 122 -1.25 17.61 -6.03
N PRO A 123 -0.20 18.27 -6.57
CA PRO A 123 0.13 18.24 -7.99
C PRO A 123 0.27 16.82 -8.56
N GLN A 124 0.80 15.91 -7.73
CA GLN A 124 0.98 14.50 -8.11
C GLN A 124 -0.35 13.84 -8.49
N TRP A 125 -1.48 14.28 -7.95
CA TRP A 125 -2.78 13.68 -8.24
C TRP A 125 -3.09 13.62 -9.74
N GLU A 126 -2.84 14.72 -10.46
CA GLU A 126 -3.06 14.79 -11.91
C GLU A 126 -1.84 14.28 -12.70
N GLU A 127 -0.61 14.59 -12.24
CA GLU A 127 0.63 14.25 -12.94
C GLU A 127 0.82 12.75 -13.16
N ILE A 128 0.58 11.93 -12.12
CA ILE A 128 0.65 10.46 -12.20
C ILE A 128 -0.73 9.83 -12.42
N ARG A 129 -1.75 10.66 -12.70
CA ARG A 129 -3.11 10.23 -13.05
C ARG A 129 -3.71 9.30 -11.98
N LEU A 130 -3.65 9.74 -10.73
CA LEU A 130 -4.29 9.08 -9.58
C LEU A 130 -5.79 9.37 -9.49
N ASP A 131 -6.30 10.30 -10.29
CA ASP A 131 -7.72 10.48 -10.60
C ASP A 131 -8.34 9.23 -11.27
N GLN A 132 -7.50 8.34 -11.82
CA GLN A 132 -7.89 7.10 -12.52
C GLN A 132 -7.07 5.92 -11.99
N PRO A 133 -7.26 5.51 -10.71
CA PRO A 133 -6.57 4.37 -10.16
C PRO A 133 -7.12 3.06 -10.73
N ASP A 134 -6.29 2.02 -10.83
CA ASP A 134 -6.75 0.68 -11.18
C ASP A 134 -7.50 0.03 -10.01
N VAL A 135 -7.04 0.30 -8.78
CA VAL A 135 -7.60 -0.25 -7.54
C VAL A 135 -7.54 0.79 -6.43
N ILE A 136 -8.58 0.83 -5.61
CA ILE A 136 -8.62 1.57 -4.35
C ILE A 136 -8.80 0.56 -3.21
N LEU A 137 -7.84 0.51 -2.28
CA LEU A 137 -7.92 -0.28 -1.06
C LEU A 137 -8.43 0.59 0.08
N LEU A 138 -9.65 0.30 0.54
CA LEU A 138 -10.28 0.98 1.66
C LEU A 138 -9.86 0.35 3.00
N PRO A 139 -9.93 1.09 4.13
CA PRO A 139 -9.52 0.59 5.44
C PRO A 139 -10.17 -0.75 5.82
N GLY A 140 -11.45 -0.93 5.47
CA GLY A 140 -12.17 -2.19 5.71
C GLY A 140 -11.57 -3.40 4.97
N MET A 141 -10.92 -3.19 3.82
CA MET A 141 -10.24 -4.25 3.06
C MET A 141 -8.86 -4.59 3.65
N LEU A 142 -8.27 -3.67 4.41
CA LEU A 142 -6.97 -3.84 5.07
C LEU A 142 -7.10 -4.48 6.46
N ARG A 143 -8.32 -4.53 7.02
CA ARG A 143 -8.68 -5.26 8.24
C ARG A 143 -8.77 -6.77 7.96
N CYS A 144 -7.65 -7.36 7.56
CA CYS A 144 -7.53 -8.79 7.34
C CYS A 144 -6.70 -9.44 8.45
N ASP A 145 -6.98 -10.71 8.72
CA ASP A 145 -6.09 -11.52 9.55
C ASP A 145 -4.85 -11.84 8.72
N LEU A 146 -3.74 -11.15 9.03
CA LEU A 146 -2.48 -11.27 8.29
C LEU A 146 -1.98 -12.72 8.25
N ALA A 147 -2.27 -13.53 9.27
CA ALA A 147 -1.90 -14.95 9.30
C ALA A 147 -2.62 -15.78 8.23
N ARG A 148 -3.74 -15.28 7.70
CA ARG A 148 -4.55 -15.95 6.67
C ARG A 148 -4.24 -15.46 5.25
N LEU A 149 -3.39 -14.45 5.09
CA LEU A 149 -2.90 -14.04 3.77
C LEU A 149 -1.84 -15.05 3.29
N SER A 150 -2.20 -15.84 2.29
CA SER A 150 -1.29 -16.80 1.66
C SER A 150 -0.03 -16.09 1.14
N GLY A 151 1.15 -16.62 1.43
CA GLY A 151 2.44 -16.03 1.06
C GLY A 151 3.01 -15.05 2.09
N LEU A 152 2.22 -14.63 3.09
CA LEU A 152 2.66 -13.70 4.14
C LEU A 152 3.46 -14.39 5.23
N ALA A 153 3.11 -15.64 5.58
CA ALA A 153 3.85 -16.42 6.56
C ALA A 153 5.25 -16.83 6.03
N GLU A 154 5.35 -17.09 4.73
CA GLU A 154 6.58 -17.56 4.08
C GLU A 154 7.53 -16.40 3.73
N THR A 155 6.97 -15.26 3.30
CA THR A 155 7.75 -14.06 2.93
C THR A 155 7.06 -12.77 3.37
N PRO A 156 7.00 -12.47 4.68
CA PRO A 156 6.33 -11.28 5.17
C PRO A 156 6.96 -10.00 4.59
N PRO A 157 6.17 -8.96 4.30
CA PRO A 157 6.71 -7.65 3.94
C PRO A 157 7.63 -7.13 5.04
N LEU A 158 8.78 -6.57 4.66
CA LEU A 158 9.74 -5.99 5.59
C LEU A 158 9.66 -4.47 5.51
N LEU A 159 9.22 -3.85 6.60
CA LEU A 159 9.38 -2.41 6.79
C LEU A 159 10.84 -2.11 7.12
N ARG A 160 11.35 -0.98 6.63
CA ARG A 160 12.74 -0.55 6.78
C ARG A 160 12.78 0.86 7.30
N LEU A 161 13.69 1.16 8.22
CA LEU A 161 13.93 2.54 8.62
C LEU A 161 14.35 3.38 7.40
N PRO A 162 13.86 4.61 7.26
CA PRO A 162 14.35 5.53 6.24
C PRO A 162 15.88 5.70 6.39
N PRO A 163 16.68 5.54 5.31
CA PRO A 163 18.14 5.53 5.41
C PRO A 163 18.72 6.75 6.12
N GLU A 164 18.13 7.92 5.89
CA GLU A 164 18.54 9.19 6.48
C GLU A 164 18.27 9.29 7.99
N ARG A 165 17.41 8.42 8.54
CA ARG A 165 17.09 8.36 9.99
C ARG A 165 17.72 7.16 10.69
N ALA A 166 18.14 6.15 9.93
CA ALA A 166 18.57 4.87 10.47
C ALA A 166 19.72 5.01 11.49
N GLU A 167 20.80 5.71 11.14
CA GLU A 167 21.96 5.87 12.02
C GLU A 167 21.62 6.60 13.32
N HIS A 168 20.88 7.72 13.22
CA HIS A 168 20.48 8.50 14.39
C HIS A 168 19.55 7.71 15.34
N LEU A 169 18.60 6.97 14.78
CA LEU A 169 17.70 6.12 15.55
C LEU A 169 18.44 4.96 16.19
N SER A 170 19.31 4.27 15.46
CA SER A 170 20.15 3.18 15.99
C SER A 170 21.02 3.67 17.16
N LYS A 171 21.63 4.85 17.04
CA LYS A 171 22.40 5.45 18.14
C LYS A 171 21.52 5.76 19.35
N SER A 172 20.35 6.37 19.13
CA SER A 172 19.40 6.70 20.21
C SER A 172 18.88 5.46 20.93
N LEU A 173 18.67 4.35 20.22
CA LEU A 173 18.27 3.06 20.80
C LEU A 173 19.42 2.45 21.61
N ALA A 174 20.65 2.52 21.12
CA ALA A 174 21.84 2.06 21.84
C ALA A 174 22.09 2.85 23.14
N GLU A 175 21.89 4.17 23.12
CA GLU A 175 21.95 5.03 24.32
C GLU A 175 20.87 4.66 25.36
N ARG A 176 19.74 4.13 24.91
CA ARG A 176 18.66 3.58 25.76
C ARG A 176 18.92 2.13 26.19
N GLY A 177 20.11 1.61 25.87
CA GLY A 177 20.59 0.31 26.29
C GLY A 177 20.16 -0.84 25.38
N LEU A 178 19.62 -0.61 24.19
CA LEU A 178 19.33 -1.68 23.21
C LEU A 178 20.59 -2.03 22.43
N ASP A 179 20.96 -3.31 22.39
CA ASP A 179 22.15 -3.76 21.67
C ASP A 179 21.89 -3.71 20.15
N PRO A 180 22.71 -2.98 19.36
CA PRO A 180 22.54 -2.89 17.91
C PRO A 180 22.75 -4.23 17.18
N ASN A 181 23.35 -5.23 17.82
CA ASN A 181 23.62 -6.55 17.22
C ASN A 181 22.57 -7.61 17.58
N HIS A 182 21.58 -7.26 18.39
CA HIS A 182 20.51 -8.16 18.81
C HIS A 182 19.16 -7.63 18.37
N TRP A 183 18.19 -8.53 18.24
CA TRP A 183 16.82 -8.12 17.97
C TRP A 183 16.08 -7.84 19.28
N PHE A 184 14.98 -7.13 19.18
CA PHE A 184 14.08 -6.90 20.29
C PHE A 184 12.65 -6.86 19.77
N ALA A 185 11.71 -7.30 20.59
CA ALA A 185 10.29 -7.20 20.30
C ALA A 185 9.72 -5.90 20.88
N CYS A 186 8.93 -5.19 20.07
CA CYS A 186 8.13 -4.08 20.55
C CYS A 186 6.71 -4.54 20.84
N LEU A 187 6.25 -4.35 22.08
CA LEU A 187 4.89 -4.69 22.47
C LEU A 187 4.11 -3.40 22.80
N HIS A 188 3.17 -3.05 21.93
CA HIS A 188 2.18 -2.01 22.20
C HIS A 188 0.97 -2.64 22.89
N VAL A 189 0.79 -2.34 24.18
CA VAL A 189 -0.32 -2.89 24.99
C VAL A 189 -1.44 -1.86 25.10
N SER A 190 -2.62 -2.21 24.60
CA SER A 190 -3.86 -1.50 24.95
C SER A 190 -4.48 -2.16 26.18
N GLY A 191 -4.44 -1.52 27.34
CA GLY A 191 -5.00 -2.04 28.60
C GLY A 191 -3.95 -2.52 29.60
N ASN A 192 -4.27 -3.52 30.43
CA ASN A 192 -3.38 -4.00 31.51
C ASN A 192 -2.15 -4.76 30.94
N PRO A 193 -0.91 -4.25 31.13
CA PRO A 193 0.32 -4.93 30.72
C PRO A 193 0.49 -6.34 31.30
N GLU A 194 -0.05 -6.60 32.50
CA GLU A 194 0.10 -7.88 33.19
C GLU A 194 -0.51 -9.05 32.41
N SER A 195 -1.55 -8.79 31.61
CA SER A 195 -2.19 -9.82 30.78
C SER A 195 -1.27 -10.36 29.68
N HIS A 196 -0.17 -9.65 29.38
CA HIS A 196 0.81 -10.03 28.37
C HIS A 196 2.10 -10.61 28.98
N LEU A 197 2.21 -10.71 30.31
CA LEU A 197 3.38 -11.29 30.97
C LEU A 197 3.75 -12.69 30.43
N PRO A 198 2.81 -13.62 30.18
CA PRO A 198 3.17 -14.91 29.61
C PRO A 198 3.85 -14.80 28.25
N LEU A 199 3.40 -13.88 27.40
CA LEU A 199 4.01 -13.61 26.09
C LEU A 199 5.39 -12.97 26.24
N ILE A 200 5.51 -11.99 27.13
CA ILE A 200 6.78 -11.30 27.43
C ILE A 200 7.82 -12.31 27.93
N SER A 201 7.46 -13.12 28.92
CA SER A 201 8.32 -14.19 29.44
C SER A 201 8.68 -15.19 28.36
N HIS A 202 7.74 -15.60 27.51
CA HIS A 202 8.06 -16.52 26.42
C HIS A 202 9.10 -15.93 25.44
N ILE A 203 8.97 -14.66 25.07
CA ILE A 203 9.95 -13.99 24.19
C ILE A 203 11.33 -13.93 24.87
N ILE A 204 11.38 -13.51 26.13
CA ILE A 204 12.64 -13.36 26.87
C ILE A 204 13.30 -14.73 27.12
N ASP A 205 12.55 -15.67 27.67
CA ASP A 205 13.09 -16.93 28.18
C ASP A 205 13.29 -17.96 27.07
N SER A 206 12.41 -17.99 26.06
CA SER A 206 12.44 -19.02 25.01
C SER A 206 13.08 -18.56 23.71
N GLN A 207 13.03 -17.26 23.39
CA GLN A 207 13.66 -16.71 22.18
C GLN A 207 14.98 -15.99 22.48
N GLY A 208 15.25 -15.67 23.75
CA GLY A 208 16.55 -15.16 24.21
C GLY A 208 16.75 -13.65 24.07
N ASP A 209 15.68 -12.89 23.85
CA ASP A 209 15.77 -11.48 23.47
C ASP A 209 14.85 -10.56 24.27
N ARG A 210 14.98 -9.25 24.03
CA ARG A 210 14.36 -8.22 24.88
C ARG A 210 12.99 -7.81 24.36
N VAL A 211 12.10 -7.45 25.29
CA VAL A 211 10.80 -6.83 24.97
C VAL A 211 10.79 -5.38 25.44
N VAL A 212 10.40 -4.48 24.54
CA VAL A 212 10.20 -3.05 24.78
C VAL A 212 8.72 -2.75 24.77
N LEU A 213 8.20 -2.24 25.88
CA LEU A 213 6.81 -1.79 25.96
C LEU A 213 6.67 -0.40 25.35
N ILE A 214 5.78 -0.26 24.36
CA ILE A 214 5.46 1.03 23.76
C ILE A 214 4.26 1.62 24.50
N GLY A 215 4.47 2.77 25.14
CA GLY A 215 3.41 3.53 25.81
C GLY A 215 2.47 4.25 24.85
N THR A 216 1.42 4.89 25.39
CA THR A 216 0.52 5.71 24.56
C THR A 216 1.26 6.96 24.03
N PRO A 217 0.99 7.41 22.80
CA PRO A 217 1.65 8.58 22.20
C PRO A 217 1.58 9.86 23.05
N GLU A 218 0.54 9.98 23.88
CA GLU A 218 0.31 11.10 24.79
C GLU A 218 1.32 11.17 25.95
N ALA A 219 1.95 10.04 26.29
CA ALA A 219 2.99 9.96 27.32
C ALA A 219 4.36 10.46 26.83
N ALA A 220 4.53 10.77 25.54
CA ALA A 220 5.79 11.26 24.98
C ALA A 220 6.01 12.78 25.16
N LYS A 221 5.14 13.46 25.94
CA LYS A 221 5.37 14.85 26.38
C LYS A 221 6.17 14.87 27.69
N THR A 222 7.45 14.54 27.63
CA THR A 222 8.46 14.88 28.66
C THR A 222 9.82 14.94 28.01
#